data_AF-A0A243PBP8-F1
#
_entry.id   AF-A0A243PBP8-F1
#
_cell.length_a   1.000
_cell.length_b   1.000
_cell.length_c   1.000
_cell.angle_alpha   90.00
_cell.angle_beta   90.00
_cell.angle_gamma   90.00
#
_symmetry.space_group_name_H-M   'P 1'
#
loop_
_entity.id
_entity.type
_entity.pdbx_description
1 polymer ?
#
loop_
_entity_poly.entity_id
_entity_poly.type
_entity_poly.pdbx_seq_one_letter_code
_entity_poly.pdbx_strand_id
1 'polypeptide(L)'
;MSRRKEPSIPNAILDQLLAGTDAAAALSQGGLLDSLKKAFAERALNAEMDHHLGQEEQGNNSRNGYGRKTVTTDGGRIEIEV
;
A
#
# COMPACT_ATOMS: atom_id res chain seq x y z
N MET A 1 -12.35 -12.04 -34.05
CA MET A 1 -11.40 -11.40 -33.12
C MET A 1 -12.19 -10.84 -31.94
N SER A 2 -12.18 -11.48 -30.78
CA SER A 2 -12.95 -11.03 -29.61
C SER A 2 -12.46 -9.66 -29.15
N ARG A 3 -13.33 -8.65 -29.15
CA ARG A 3 -13.03 -7.31 -28.63
C ARG A 3 -12.85 -7.42 -27.12
N ARG A 4 -11.60 -7.46 -26.65
CA ARG A 4 -11.30 -7.40 -25.22
C ARG A 4 -11.62 -5.99 -24.72
N LYS A 5 -12.34 -5.90 -23.60
CA LYS A 5 -12.58 -4.63 -22.91
C LYS A 5 -11.24 -4.09 -22.42
N GLU A 6 -11.03 -2.80 -22.63
CA GLU A 6 -9.82 -2.14 -22.16
C GLU A 6 -9.80 -2.15 -20.62
N PRO A 7 -8.69 -2.60 -20.01
CA PRO A 7 -8.61 -2.76 -18.56
C PRO A 7 -8.56 -1.39 -17.88
N SER A 8 -9.20 -1.26 -16.72
CA SER A 8 -9.18 -0.02 -15.93
C SER A 8 -7.82 0.28 -15.31
N ILE A 9 -6.98 -0.75 -15.15
CA ILE A 9 -5.60 -0.63 -14.71
C ILE A 9 -4.72 -0.96 -15.92
N PRO A 10 -3.72 -0.12 -16.26
CA PRO A 10 -2.81 -0.40 -17.35
C PRO A 10 -2.14 -1.77 -17.20
N ASN A 11 -2.06 -2.55 -18.29
CA ASN A 11 -1.44 -3.87 -18.28
C ASN A 11 0.00 -3.85 -17.74
N ALA A 12 0.77 -2.81 -18.08
CA ALA A 12 2.13 -2.66 -17.57
C ALA A 12 2.21 -2.65 -16.03
N ILE A 13 1.22 -2.08 -15.34
CA ILE A 13 1.16 -2.08 -13.87
C ILE A 13 0.76 -3.47 -13.37
N LEU A 14 -0.20 -4.13 -14.02
CA LEU A 14 -0.60 -5.49 -13.66
C LEU A 14 0.56 -6.48 -13.83
N ASP A 15 1.30 -6.36 -14.93
CA ASP A 15 2.48 -7.17 -15.22
C ASP A 15 3.58 -6.90 -14.19
N GLN A 16 3.80 -5.64 -13.79
CA GLN A 16 4.75 -5.29 -12.74
C GLN A 16 4.32 -5.84 -11.36
N LEU A 17 3.04 -5.76 -11.02
CA LEU A 17 2.51 -6.25 -9.75
C LEU A 17 2.57 -7.78 -9.65
N LEU A 18 2.38 -8.48 -10.77
CA LEU A 18 2.44 -9.94 -10.85
C LEU A 18 3.86 -10.47 -11.14
N ALA A 19 4.82 -9.60 -11.44
CA ALA A 19 6.18 -10.00 -11.78
C ALA A 19 6.80 -10.84 -10.64
N GLY A 20 7.29 -12.03 -11.00
CA GLY A 20 7.96 -12.93 -10.05
C GLY A 20 7.04 -13.63 -9.06
N THR A 21 5.71 -13.51 -9.20
CA THR A 21 4.75 -14.15 -8.30
C THR A 21 3.77 -15.00 -9.11
N ASP A 22 3.44 -16.19 -8.60
CA ASP A 22 2.34 -16.97 -9.19
C ASP A 22 0.99 -16.23 -8.99
N ALA A 23 0.14 -16.24 -10.01
CA ALA A 23 -1.12 -15.48 -9.98
C ALA A 23 -2.08 -15.99 -8.90
N ALA A 24 -2.12 -17.30 -8.63
CA ALA A 24 -2.97 -17.84 -7.57
C ALA A 24 -2.41 -17.49 -6.19
N ALA A 25 -1.09 -17.53 -6.02
CA ALA A 25 -0.43 -17.09 -4.79
C ALA A 25 -0.65 -15.58 -4.54
N ALA A 26 -0.56 -14.74 -5.57
CA ALA A 26 -0.76 -13.30 -5.48
C ALA A 26 -2.16 -12.93 -4.96
N LEU A 27 -3.19 -13.70 -5.35
CA LEU A 27 -4.57 -13.49 -4.96
C LEU A 27 -4.97 -14.24 -3.67
N SER A 28 -4.06 -15.00 -3.08
CA SER A 28 -4.32 -15.70 -1.82
C SER A 28 -4.33 -14.74 -0.63
N GLN A 29 -4.95 -15.16 0.47
CA GLN A 29 -4.97 -14.37 1.71
C GLN A 29 -3.54 -14.20 2.26
N GLY A 30 -3.18 -12.96 2.61
CA GLY A 30 -1.81 -12.60 2.97
C GLY A 30 -0.87 -12.40 1.76
N GLY A 31 -1.40 -12.50 0.53
CA GLY A 31 -0.65 -12.34 -0.70
C GLY A 31 -0.45 -10.87 -1.11
N LEU A 32 -0.36 -10.67 -2.43
CA LEU A 32 -0.05 -9.37 -3.05
C LEU A 32 -1.10 -8.31 -2.69
N LEU A 33 -2.39 -8.66 -2.68
CA LEU A 33 -3.45 -7.68 -2.42
C LEU A 33 -3.39 -7.12 -1.00
N ASP A 34 -3.04 -7.94 -0.01
CA ASP A 34 -2.92 -7.48 1.38
C ASP A 34 -1.65 -6.65 1.58
N SER A 35 -0.56 -7.02 0.90
CA SER A 35 0.66 -6.22 0.84
C SER A 35 0.43 -4.86 0.15
N LEU A 36 -0.39 -4.83 -0.91
CA LEU A 36 -0.75 -3.60 -1.61
C LEU A 36 -1.61 -2.67 -0.72
N LYS A 37 -2.58 -3.23 0.02
CA LYS A 37 -3.37 -2.48 1.01
C LYS A 37 -2.48 -1.91 2.12
N LYS A 38 -1.54 -2.71 2.65
CA LYS A 38 -0.53 -2.26 3.63
C LYS A 38 0.24 -1.07 3.08
N ALA A 39 0.84 -1.22 1.90
CA ALA A 39 1.64 -0.17 1.27
C ALA A 39 0.84 1.12 1.00
N PHE A 40 -0.42 1.02 0.59
CA PHE A 40 -1.26 2.20 0.41
C PHE A 40 -1.59 2.91 1.73
N ALA A 41 -1.94 2.16 2.78
CA ALA A 41 -2.22 2.72 4.09
C ALA A 41 -0.99 3.44 4.67
N GLU A 42 0.17 2.78 4.63
CA GLU A 42 1.43 3.36 5.11
C GLU A 42 1.83 4.60 4.31
N ARG A 43 1.65 4.59 2.99
CA ARG A 43 1.95 5.76 2.15
C ARG A 43 1.06 6.95 2.48
N ALA A 44 -0.24 6.72 2.68
CA ALA A 44 -1.17 7.79 3.05
C ALA A 44 -0.81 8.40 4.41
N LEU A 45 -0.57 7.56 5.42
CA LEU A 45 -0.20 8.00 6.77
C LEU A 45 1.16 8.71 6.81
N ASN A 46 2.14 8.25 6.02
CA ASN A 46 3.41 8.96 5.89
C ASN A 46 3.27 10.32 5.23
N ALA A 47 2.42 10.44 4.21
CA ALA A 47 2.14 11.73 3.57
C ALA A 47 1.42 12.70 4.52
N GLU A 48 0.50 12.20 5.36
CA GLU A 48 -0.10 13.00 6.44
C GLU A 48 0.95 13.48 7.45
N MET A 49 1.92 12.63 7.81
CA MET A 49 3.03 13.01 8.67
C MET A 49 3.96 14.04 8.02
N ASP A 50 4.27 13.90 6.73
CA ASP A 50 5.06 14.89 5.98
C ASP A 50 4.35 16.25 5.94
N HIS A 51 3.03 16.24 5.74
CA HIS A 51 2.22 17.44 5.81
C HIS A 51 2.19 18.02 7.24
N HIS A 52 2.03 17.18 8.27
CA HIS A 52 1.97 17.61 9.66
C HIS A 52 3.29 18.23 10.14
N LEU A 53 4.42 17.66 9.71
CA LEU A 53 5.75 18.18 10.01
C LEU A 53 6.19 19.34 9.09
N GLY A 54 5.39 19.70 8.07
CA GLY A 54 5.77 20.64 7.03
C GLY A 54 5.16 22.05 7.12
N GLN A 55 5.95 23.03 7.59
CA GLN A 55 6.13 24.39 7.02
C GLN A 55 7.02 25.29 7.90
N GLU A 56 7.15 25.02 9.19
CA GLU A 56 7.92 25.88 10.08
C GLU A 56 9.35 25.38 10.19
N GLU A 57 10.31 26.18 9.73
CA GLU A 57 11.77 26.04 9.99
C GLU A 57 12.13 26.06 11.50
N GLN A 58 11.14 25.89 12.40
CA GLN A 58 11.22 26.11 13.84
C GLN A 58 10.49 25.02 14.68
N GLY A 59 10.18 23.86 14.10
CA GLY A 59 9.44 22.80 14.81
C GLY A 59 10.29 22.03 15.84
N ASN A 60 9.91 22.08 17.12
CA ASN A 60 10.48 21.26 18.22
C ASN A 60 10.07 19.76 18.16
N ASN A 61 9.54 19.28 17.03
CA ASN A 61 9.08 17.91 16.85
C ASN A 61 9.75 17.28 15.63
N SER A 62 10.19 16.03 15.77
CA SER A 62 10.89 15.29 14.74
C SER A 62 10.36 13.86 14.65
N ARG A 63 10.52 13.22 13.49
CA ARG A 63 10.21 11.79 13.33
C ARG A 63 11.03 10.97 14.33
N ASN A 64 10.39 9.99 14.97
CA ASN A 64 11.00 9.11 15.98
C ASN A 64 10.84 7.62 15.64
N GLY A 65 10.99 7.28 14.35
CA GLY A 65 10.84 5.92 13.84
C GLY A 65 9.40 5.53 13.51
N TYR A 66 9.14 4.22 13.47
CA TYR A 66 7.88 3.61 13.07
C TYR A 66 7.34 2.72 14.18
N GLY A 67 6.01 2.72 14.37
CA GLY A 67 5.28 1.84 15.26
C GLY A 67 4.49 0.78 14.49
N ARG A 68 4.45 -0.44 15.03
CA ARG A 68 3.65 -1.54 14.46
C ARG A 68 2.22 -1.48 14.99
N LYS A 69 1.24 -1.63 14.08
CA LYS A 69 -0.19 -1.72 14.42
C LYS A 69 -0.86 -2.77 13.55
N THR A 70 -1.75 -3.57 14.14
CA THR A 70 -2.61 -4.48 13.37
C THR A 70 -3.99 -3.86 13.21
N VAL A 71 -4.35 -3.52 11.97
CA VAL A 71 -5.64 -2.94 11.60
C VAL A 71 -6.58 -4.05 11.13
N THR A 72 -7.83 -4.01 11.60
CA THR A 72 -8.88 -4.92 11.13
C THR A 72 -9.61 -4.25 9.96
N THR A 73 -9.65 -4.93 8.82
CA THR A 73 -10.36 -4.49 7.61
C THR A 73 -11.40 -5.54 7.24
N ASP A 74 -12.30 -5.21 6.31
CA ASP A 74 -13.29 -6.16 5.79
C ASP A 74 -12.65 -7.38 5.13
N GLY A 75 -11.42 -7.23 4.60
CA GLY A 75 -10.64 -8.31 3.98
C GLY A 75 -9.75 -9.08 4.95
N GLY A 76 -9.81 -8.80 6.25
CA GLY A 76 -8.96 -9.43 7.27
C GLY A 76 -8.05 -8.45 8.00
N ARG A 77 -7.13 -9.00 8.80
CA ARG A 77 -6.19 -8.23 9.62
C ARG A 77 -4.91 -7.95 8.84
N ILE A 78 -4.46 -6.71 8.85
CA ILE A 78 -3.24 -6.27 8.17
C ILE A 78 -2.36 -5.56 9.19
N GLU A 79 -1.09 -5.95 9.24
CA GLU A 79 -0.08 -5.24 10.03
C GLU A 79 0.51 -4.09 9.20
N ILE A 80 0.58 -2.90 9.78
CA ILE A 80 1.21 -1.71 9.20
C ILE A 80 2.31 -1.17 10.12
N GLU A 81 3.27 -0.47 9.53
CA GLU A 81 4.40 0.19 10.17
C GLU A 81 4.39 1.67 9.78
N VAL A 82 4.07 2.54 10.75
CA VAL A 82 3.92 4.00 10.54
C VAL A 82 4.43 4.80 11.73
#